data_AF-A0A3D5FTN8-F1
#
_entry.id   AF-A0A3D5FTN8-F1
#
_cell.length_a   1.000
_cell.length_b   1.000
_cell.length_c   1.000
_cell.angle_alpha   90.00
_cell.angle_beta   90.00
_cell.angle_gamma   90.00
#
_symmetry.space_group_name_H-M   'P 1'
#
loop_
_entity.id
_entity.type
_entity.pdbx_description
1 polymer ?
#
loop_
_entity_poly.entity_id
_entity_poly.type
_entity_poly.pdbx_seq_one_letter_code
_entity_poly.pdbx_strand_id
1 'polypeptide(L)'
;MALGPLATFASPRLDSSHLVAGPEDRARYMARMLDTLCTQIGPRYAGSEAYDRSAELIAQELALAVPKTELDEFSLRAWRLLEEPIF
;
A
#
# COMPACT_ATOMS: atom_id res chain seq x y z
N MET A 1 27.36 12.21 -20.53
CA MET A 1 26.73 13.06 -19.50
C MET A 1 26.91 12.35 -18.17
N ALA A 2 27.53 13.00 -17.19
CA ALA A 2 27.79 12.41 -15.88
C ALA A 2 26.51 12.42 -15.03
N LEU A 3 26.14 11.26 -14.47
CA LEU A 3 25.09 11.14 -13.47
C LEU A 3 25.65 11.73 -12.17
N GLY A 4 25.12 12.89 -11.75
CA GLY A 4 25.44 13.50 -10.46
C GLY A 4 25.00 12.60 -9.30
N PRO A 5 25.62 12.72 -8.11
CA PRO A 5 25.30 11.88 -6.97
C PRO A 5 23.86 12.15 -6.54
N LEU A 6 23.06 11.08 -6.45
CA LEU A 6 21.71 11.12 -5.89
C LEU A 6 21.81 11.59 -4.44
N ALA A 7 21.46 12.86 -4.21
CA ALA A 7 21.31 13.37 -2.86
C ALA A 7 20.19 12.59 -2.18
N THR A 8 20.55 11.76 -1.21
CA THR A 8 19.60 11.10 -0.31
C THR A 8 18.98 12.19 0.55
N PHE A 9 17.83 12.71 0.13
CA PHE A 9 16.99 13.53 0.98
C PHE A 9 16.42 12.62 2.06
N ALA A 10 16.98 12.69 3.26
CA ALA A 10 16.39 12.08 4.44
C ALA A 10 15.11 12.86 4.77
N SER A 11 13.97 12.37 4.27
CA SER A 11 12.66 12.89 4.69
C SER A 11 12.54 12.77 6.21
N PRO A 12 12.07 13.81 6.91
CA PRO A 12 11.84 13.72 8.34
C PRO A 12 10.86 12.57 8.60
N ARG A 13 11.28 11.61 9.43
CA ARG A 13 10.41 10.50 9.84
C ARG A 13 9.25 11.09 10.65
N LEU A 14 8.05 11.02 10.09
CA LEU A 14 6.82 11.27 10.85
C LEU A 14 6.74 10.22 11.97
N ASP A 15 6.67 10.68 13.22
CA ASP A 15 6.50 9.78 14.37
C ASP A 15 5.09 9.21 14.38
N SER A 16 4.95 8.01 13.84
CA SER A 16 3.71 7.23 13.75
C SER A 16 3.62 6.14 14.84
N SER A 17 4.58 6.07 15.76
CA SER A 17 4.70 4.98 16.73
C SER A 17 3.46 4.83 17.63
N HIS A 18 2.80 5.95 17.93
CA HIS A 18 1.57 6.01 18.70
C HIS A 18 0.39 5.25 18.07
N LEU A 19 0.41 5.01 16.75
CA LEU A 19 -0.65 4.28 16.05
C LEU A 19 -0.68 2.78 16.38
N VAL A 20 0.43 2.24 16.90
CA VAL A 20 0.62 0.81 17.15
C VAL A 20 1.26 0.52 18.51
N ALA A 21 1.31 1.52 19.39
CA ALA A 21 1.99 1.47 20.68
C ALA A 21 1.45 0.35 21.59
N GLY A 22 0.11 0.24 21.71
CA GLY A 22 -0.58 -0.79 22.48
C GLY A 22 -1.26 -1.88 21.64
N PRO A 23 -1.64 -3.02 22.26
CA PRO A 23 -2.49 -4.02 21.62
C PRO A 23 -3.80 -3.45 21.05
N GLU A 24 -4.45 -2.55 21.80
CA GLU A 24 -5.71 -1.92 21.41
C GLU A 24 -5.51 -0.97 20.23
N ASP A 25 -4.38 -0.25 20.18
CA ASP A 25 -4.03 0.61 19.06
C ASP A 25 -3.81 -0.19 17.78
N ARG A 26 -3.09 -1.33 17.88
CA ARG A 26 -2.90 -2.25 16.75
C ARG A 26 -4.23 -2.80 16.24
N ALA A 27 -5.13 -3.21 17.14
CA ALA A 27 -6.44 -3.72 16.75
C ALA A 27 -7.25 -2.66 16.02
N ARG A 28 -7.27 -1.42 16.54
CA ARG A 28 -7.96 -0.28 15.93
C ARG A 28 -7.36 0.11 14.58
N TYR A 29 -6.03 0.17 14.49
CA TYR A 29 -5.32 0.47 13.25
C TYR A 29 -5.62 -0.57 12.17
N MET A 30 -5.56 -1.86 12.52
CA MET A 30 -5.91 -2.96 11.62
C MET A 30 -7.36 -2.89 11.16
N ALA A 31 -8.31 -2.68 12.08
CA ALA A 31 -9.73 -2.57 11.74
C ALA A 31 -9.99 -1.41 10.77
N ARG A 32 -9.36 -0.24 10.98
CA ARG A 32 -9.46 0.91 10.08
C ARG A 32 -8.90 0.59 8.69
N MET A 33 -7.73 -0.04 8.63
CA MET A 33 -7.10 -0.41 7.36
C MET A 33 -7.95 -1.40 6.58
N LEU A 34 -8.49 -2.43 7.25
CA LEU A 34 -9.39 -3.40 6.64
C LEU A 34 -10.70 -2.77 6.18
N ASP A 35 -11.32 -1.88 6.96
CA ASP A 35 -12.53 -1.17 6.53
C ASP A 35 -12.26 -0.30 5.30
N THR A 36 -11.14 0.43 5.30
CA THR A 36 -10.76 1.28 4.17
C THR A 36 -10.55 0.45 2.90
N LEU A 37 -9.77 -0.62 2.99
CA LEU A 37 -9.48 -1.49 1.85
C LEU A 37 -10.72 -2.26 1.40
N CYS A 38 -11.38 -2.98 2.30
CA CYS A 38 -12.40 -3.97 1.94
C CYS A 38 -13.81 -3.40 1.83
N THR A 39 -14.14 -2.34 2.58
CA THR A 39 -15.48 -1.74 2.55
C THR A 39 -15.51 -0.49 1.68
N GLN A 40 -14.63 0.47 1.94
CA GLN A 40 -14.70 1.80 1.31
C GLN A 40 -14.14 1.80 -0.12
N ILE A 41 -12.99 1.15 -0.34
CA ILE A 41 -12.42 0.96 -1.68
C ILE A 41 -13.14 -0.19 -2.40
N GLY A 42 -13.43 -1.28 -1.70
CA GLY A 42 -14.13 -2.43 -2.25
C GLY A 42 -13.23 -3.36 -3.07
N PRO A 43 -13.77 -4.08 -4.08
CA PRO A 43 -13.00 -4.99 -4.93
C PRO A 43 -11.88 -4.30 -5.73
N ARG A 44 -10.69 -4.91 -5.77
CA ARG A 44 -9.44 -4.32 -6.32
C ARG A 44 -8.82 -5.15 -7.45
N TYR A 45 -9.54 -5.29 -8.55
CA TYR A 45 -9.03 -6.01 -9.73
C TYR A 45 -7.85 -5.24 -10.34
N ALA A 46 -6.74 -5.91 -10.73
CA ALA A 46 -5.61 -5.15 -11.28
C ALA A 46 -6.00 -4.43 -12.58
N GLY A 47 -5.52 -3.20 -12.71
CA GLY A 47 -5.90 -2.25 -13.76
C GLY A 47 -7.18 -1.47 -13.50
N SER A 48 -7.82 -1.62 -12.33
CA SER A 48 -8.93 -0.78 -11.90
C SER A 48 -8.46 0.39 -11.03
N GLU A 49 -9.23 1.48 -10.99
CA GLU A 49 -8.94 2.63 -10.13
C GLU A 49 -8.87 2.23 -8.64
N ALA A 50 -9.71 1.29 -8.20
CA ALA A 50 -9.69 0.77 -6.84
C ALA A 50 -8.37 0.05 -6.51
N TYR A 51 -7.76 -0.62 -7.50
CA TYR A 51 -6.44 -1.23 -7.36
C TYR A 51 -5.36 -0.17 -7.16
N ASP A 52 -5.32 0.85 -8.03
CA ASP A 52 -4.31 1.92 -7.96
C ASP A 52 -4.40 2.67 -6.63
N ARG A 53 -5.62 3.09 -6.23
CA ARG A 53 -5.86 3.76 -4.94
C ARG A 53 -5.42 2.93 -3.74
N SER A 54 -5.57 1.60 -3.82
CA SER A 54 -5.12 0.72 -2.74
C SER A 54 -3.60 0.59 -2.67
N ALA A 55 -2.93 0.54 -3.82
CA ALA A 55 -1.47 0.47 -3.89
C ALA A 55 -0.85 1.73 -3.31
N GLU A 56 -1.40 2.90 -3.65
CA GLU A 56 -1.00 4.19 -3.08
C GLU A 56 -1.19 4.24 -1.56
N LEU A 57 -2.35 3.80 -1.05
CA LEU A 57 -2.62 3.76 0.38
C LEU A 57 -1.64 2.84 1.12
N ILE A 58 -1.38 1.64 0.58
CA ILE A 58 -0.42 0.70 1.16
C ILE A 58 1.00 1.28 1.13
N ALA A 59 1.39 1.97 0.06
CA ALA A 59 2.69 2.63 -0.02
C ALA A 59 2.84 3.73 1.04
N GLN A 60 1.78 4.52 1.28
CA GLN A 60 1.77 5.54 2.33
C GLN A 60 1.94 4.93 3.73
N GLU A 61 1.19 3.86 4.03
CA GLU A 61 1.27 3.17 5.32
C GLU A 61 2.63 2.47 5.52
N LEU A 62 3.21 1.91 4.45
CA LEU A 62 4.57 1.36 4.47
C LEU A 62 5.65 2.42 4.69
N ALA A 63 5.50 3.61 4.10
CA ALA A 63 6.45 4.70 4.27
C ALA A 63 6.54 5.19 5.73
N LEU A 64 5.51 4.92 6.55
CA LEU A 64 5.55 5.16 7.99
C LEU A 64 6.39 4.11 8.75
N ALA A 65 6.52 2.90 8.20
CA ALA A 65 7.13 1.75 8.87
C ALA A 65 8.57 1.49 8.41
N VAL A 66 8.92 1.83 7.16
CA VAL A 66 10.24 1.54 6.58
C VAL A 66 10.93 2.77 6.01
N PRO A 67 12.28 2.81 5.93
CA PRO A 67 13.00 3.99 5.45
C PRO A 67 12.78 4.32 3.97
N LYS A 68 12.39 3.34 3.15
CA LYS A 68 12.19 3.50 1.71
C LYS A 68 11.03 2.62 1.25
N THR A 69 10.12 3.20 0.47
CA THR A 69 8.97 2.52 -0.12
C THR A 69 8.84 2.97 -1.57
N GLU A 70 8.61 2.01 -2.46
CA GLU A 70 8.45 2.24 -3.91
C GLU A 70 7.31 1.35 -4.40
N LEU A 71 6.60 1.80 -5.44
CA LEU A 71 5.66 0.98 -6.17
C LEU A 71 6.40 0.32 -7.33
N ASP A 72 6.22 -0.99 -7.49
CA ASP A 72 6.70 -1.73 -8.64
C ASP A 72 5.57 -1.86 -9.67
N GLU A 73 5.86 -1.52 -10.92
CA GLU A 73 4.89 -1.45 -12.00
C GLU A 73 5.11 -2.59 -12.98
N PHE A 74 4.04 -3.29 -13.35
CA PHE A 74 4.08 -4.38 -14.31
C PHE A 74 2.93 -4.26 -15.31
N SER A 75 3.23 -4.55 -16.58
CA SER A 75 2.22 -4.57 -17.64
C SER A 75 1.57 -5.95 -17.74
N LEU A 76 0.27 -6.00 -17.47
CA LEU A 76 -0.56 -7.17 -17.72
C LEU A 76 -1.27 -7.02 -19.08
N ARG A 77 -1.37 -8.10 -19.86
CA ARG A 77 -2.13 -8.09 -21.12
C ARG A 77 -3.62 -8.31 -20.89
N ALA A 78 -3.97 -9.33 -20.12
CA ALA A 78 -5.34 -9.72 -19.87
C ALA A 78 -5.42 -10.65 -18.65
N TRP A 79 -6.61 -10.72 -18.08
CA TRP A 79 -6.97 -11.73 -17.09
C TRP A 79 -7.59 -12.92 -17.81
N ARG A 80 -7.18 -14.14 -17.43
CA ARG A 80 -7.85 -15.37 -17.83
C ARG A 80 -8.18 -16.18 -16.60
N LEU A 81 -9.45 -16.53 -16.46
CA LEU A 81 -9.88 -17.50 -15.47
C LEU A 81 -9.32 -18.88 -15.87
N LEU A 82 -8.59 -19.53 -14.97
CA LEU A 82 -7.97 -20.83 -15.24
C LEU A 82 -8.93 -22.01 -15.04
N GLU A 83 -9.93 -21.83 -14.18
CA GLU A 83 -10.90 -22.85 -13.78
C GLU A 83 -12.20 -22.20 -13.27
N GLU A 84 -13.28 -22.97 -13.22
CA GLU A 84 -14.57 -22.49 -12.75
C GLU A 84 -14.50 -22.18 -11.23
N PRO A 85 -15.02 -21.03 -10.75
CA PRO A 85 -14.90 -20.68 -9.34
C PRO A 85 -15.73 -21.63 -8.48
N ILE A 86 -15.16 -22.12 -7.39
CA ILE A 86 -15.90 -22.86 -6.37
C ILE A 86 -16.56 -21.82 -5.46
N PHE A 87 -17.89 -21.75 -5.50
CA PHE A 87 -18.70 -20.87 -4.65
C PHE A 87 -19.20 -21.59 -3.41
#